data_AF-A0A4Q1ZRT6-F1
#
_entry.id   AF-A0A4Q1ZRT6-F1
#
_cell.length_a   1.000
_cell.length_b   1.000
_cell.length_c   1.000
_cell.angle_alpha   90.00
_cell.angle_beta   90.00
_cell.angle_gamma   90.00
#
_symmetry.space_group_name_H-M   'P 1'
#
loop_
_entity.id
_entity.type
_entity.pdbx_description
1 polymer ?
#
loop_
_entity_poly.entity_id
_entity_poly.type
_entity_poly.pdbx_seq_one_letter_code
_entity_poly.pdbx_strand_id
1 'polypeptide(L)'
;MIRQEDGMSTLYISDLDGTLLGDDSRLSEETIDKLNCLIEGEVDFVIATARNYPSAYERVRHLKYKNYLILSNGAQITKIDGTPVWIARMDNTLIEELFAFSGEFATSFIWTSLKGENKVMTHRDPSDAILVFKAFREKYSPQAFLPFEGLHELLLEDIITVTMLDTHEKTREMEKRLMESPLSEKVDAHLMPYPELDGLFTLSILPKATNKGAAIKELLRLTGKEPSSIVAFGDNENDKTMFKVADVGVAVGNANPALMEKADLVIGSNDESSVARYIWEAEHEKK
;
A
#
# COMPACT_ATOMS: atom_id res chain seq x y z
N MET A 1 -17.43 -31.82 -17.43
CA MET A 1 -17.52 -31.11 -18.72
C MET A 1 -16.36 -30.15 -18.80
N ILE A 2 -15.67 -30.19 -19.92
CA ILE A 2 -14.32 -29.66 -20.16
C ILE A 2 -14.34 -28.12 -20.15
N ARG A 3 -13.43 -27.51 -19.38
CA ARG A 3 -12.73 -26.29 -19.79
C ARG A 3 -11.24 -26.51 -19.49
N GLN A 4 -10.59 -27.21 -20.41
CA GLN A 4 -9.23 -26.85 -20.79
C GLN A 4 -9.37 -25.69 -21.77
N GLU A 5 -9.07 -24.49 -21.31
CA GLU A 5 -8.37 -23.51 -22.12
C GLU A 5 -7.12 -23.18 -21.29
N ASP A 6 -6.05 -23.96 -21.48
CA ASP A 6 -4.69 -23.53 -21.12
C ASP A 6 -4.30 -22.41 -22.10
N GLY A 7 -5.01 -21.29 -22.00
CA GLY A 7 -4.58 -20.01 -22.54
C GLY A 7 -3.56 -19.46 -21.57
N MET A 8 -2.38 -19.11 -22.07
CA MET A 8 -1.37 -18.38 -21.31
C MET A 8 -2.00 -17.09 -20.75
N SER A 9 -2.47 -17.13 -19.49
CA SER A 9 -3.08 -15.97 -18.85
C SER A 9 -1.97 -15.06 -18.32
N THR A 10 -2.05 -13.78 -18.68
CA THR A 10 -1.17 -12.73 -18.16
C THR A 10 -1.84 -12.09 -16.95
N LEU A 11 -1.13 -12.04 -15.82
CA LEU A 11 -1.56 -11.27 -14.65
C LEU A 11 -0.94 -9.87 -14.73
N TYR A 12 -1.80 -8.87 -14.88
CA TYR A 12 -1.40 -7.47 -14.86
C TYR A 12 -1.54 -6.91 -13.43
N ILE A 13 -0.52 -6.23 -12.95
CA ILE A 13 -0.46 -5.69 -11.58
C ILE A 13 -0.06 -4.22 -11.65
N SER A 14 -0.86 -3.32 -11.09
CA SER A 14 -0.56 -1.89 -11.15
C SER A 14 -0.50 -1.27 -9.76
N ASP A 15 0.46 -0.38 -9.53
CA ASP A 15 0.29 0.64 -8.50
C ASP A 15 -0.86 1.60 -8.84
N LEU A 16 -1.34 2.34 -7.84
CA LEU A 16 -2.35 3.38 -7.98
C LEU A 16 -1.72 4.76 -8.16
N ASP A 17 -1.23 5.36 -7.08
CA ASP A 17 -0.80 6.74 -7.03
C ASP A 17 0.43 6.95 -7.92
N GLY A 18 0.40 7.92 -8.83
CA GLY A 18 1.51 8.16 -9.75
C GLY A 18 1.66 7.11 -10.86
N THR A 19 0.82 6.06 -10.89
CA THR A 19 0.89 5.00 -11.92
C THR A 19 -0.43 4.85 -12.67
N LEU A 20 -1.50 4.40 -11.99
CA LEU A 20 -2.82 4.21 -12.60
C LEU A 20 -3.72 5.45 -12.44
N LEU A 21 -3.55 6.17 -11.33
CA LEU A 21 -4.22 7.43 -11.07
C LEU A 21 -3.43 8.57 -11.75
N GLY A 22 -4.16 9.52 -12.33
CA GLY A 22 -3.59 10.78 -12.76
C GLY A 22 -3.15 11.64 -11.58
N ASP A 23 -2.55 12.79 -11.87
CA ASP A 23 -2.01 13.73 -10.88
C ASP A 23 -3.11 14.30 -9.95
N ASP A 24 -4.37 14.30 -10.39
CA ASP A 24 -5.54 14.65 -9.57
C ASP A 24 -5.98 13.52 -8.60
N SER A 25 -5.19 12.44 -8.55
CA SER A 25 -5.46 11.20 -7.81
C SER A 25 -6.75 10.50 -8.22
N ARG A 26 -7.19 10.62 -9.48
CA ARG A 26 -8.39 9.95 -10.00
C ARG A 26 -8.06 9.10 -11.22
N LEU A 27 -8.94 8.14 -11.50
CA LEU A 27 -8.92 7.41 -12.76
C LEU A 27 -9.55 8.30 -13.84
N SER A 28 -8.90 8.41 -15.01
CA SER A 28 -9.49 9.06 -16.17
C SER A 28 -10.69 8.27 -16.70
N GLU A 29 -11.60 8.92 -17.42
CA GLU A 29 -12.72 8.24 -18.10
C GLU A 29 -12.22 7.14 -19.04
N GLU A 30 -11.15 7.42 -19.80
CA GLU A 30 -10.52 6.44 -20.69
C GLU A 30 -9.99 5.21 -19.94
N THR A 31 -9.32 5.42 -18.80
CA THR A 31 -8.82 4.33 -17.95
C THR A 31 -9.97 3.48 -17.44
N ILE A 32 -11.05 4.11 -16.96
CA ILE A 32 -12.24 3.41 -16.47
C ILE A 32 -12.85 2.57 -17.58
N ASP A 33 -13.07 3.14 -18.77
CA ASP A 33 -13.71 2.46 -19.89
C ASP A 33 -12.89 1.26 -20.38
N LYS A 34 -11.58 1.46 -20.61
CA LYS A 34 -10.68 0.40 -21.07
C LYS A 34 -10.57 -0.73 -20.05
N LEU A 35 -10.28 -0.39 -18.78
CA LEU A 35 -10.15 -1.41 -17.74
C LEU A 35 -11.45 -2.16 -17.50
N ASN A 36 -12.61 -1.48 -17.52
CA ASN A 36 -13.89 -2.16 -17.37
C ASN A 36 -14.12 -3.18 -18.48
N CYS A 37 -13.83 -2.81 -19.73
CA CYS A 37 -13.96 -3.73 -20.85
C CYS A 37 -12.97 -4.91 -20.75
N LEU A 38 -11.72 -4.66 -20.35
CA LEU A 38 -10.71 -5.71 -20.12
C LEU A 38 -11.14 -6.67 -18.99
N ILE A 39 -11.59 -6.14 -17.85
CA ILE A 39 -12.07 -6.91 -16.70
C ILE A 39 -13.30 -7.75 -17.06
N GLU A 40 -14.24 -7.18 -17.82
CA GLU A 40 -15.41 -7.94 -18.32
C GLU A 40 -15.03 -9.01 -19.34
N GLY A 41 -13.92 -8.82 -20.05
CA GLY A 41 -13.27 -9.83 -20.90
C GLY A 41 -12.42 -10.85 -20.14
N GLU A 42 -12.52 -10.92 -18.82
CA GLU A 42 -11.80 -11.85 -17.94
C GLU A 42 -10.26 -11.64 -17.91
N VAL A 43 -9.77 -10.45 -18.27
CA VAL A 43 -8.36 -10.11 -18.07
C VAL A 43 -8.03 -10.05 -16.58
N ASP A 44 -6.99 -10.78 -16.19
CA ASP A 44 -6.53 -10.84 -14.80
C ASP A 44 -5.76 -9.56 -14.43
N PHE A 45 -6.42 -8.70 -13.67
CA PHE A 45 -5.86 -7.43 -13.20
C PHE A 45 -5.86 -7.37 -11.66
N VAL A 46 -4.76 -6.90 -11.07
CA VAL A 46 -4.55 -6.69 -9.62
C VAL A 46 -4.01 -5.30 -9.33
N ILE A 47 -4.50 -4.68 -8.26
CA ILE A 47 -4.03 -3.39 -7.79
C ILE A 47 -3.19 -3.59 -6.53
N ALA A 48 -2.01 -2.96 -6.48
CA ALA A 48 -1.07 -3.04 -5.36
C ALA A 48 -0.60 -1.65 -4.92
N THR A 49 -1.08 -1.17 -3.77
CA THR A 49 -0.92 0.22 -3.32
C THR A 49 -0.44 0.33 -1.87
N ALA A 50 0.15 1.49 -1.54
CA ALA A 50 0.45 1.89 -0.17
C ALA A 50 -0.81 2.29 0.62
N ARG A 51 -1.93 2.57 -0.05
CA ARG A 51 -3.19 3.00 0.59
C ARG A 51 -3.82 1.87 1.42
N ASN A 52 -4.53 2.26 2.47
CA ASN A 52 -5.42 1.37 3.21
C ASN A 52 -6.74 1.12 2.44
N TYR A 53 -7.55 0.16 2.90
CA TYR A 53 -8.76 -0.26 2.19
C TYR A 53 -9.75 0.88 1.87
N PRO A 54 -10.24 1.68 2.85
CA PRO A 54 -11.22 2.73 2.55
C PRO A 54 -10.70 3.73 1.52
N SER A 55 -9.43 4.11 1.63
CA SER A 55 -8.82 5.05 0.71
C SER A 55 -8.62 4.49 -0.69
N ALA A 56 -8.19 3.23 -0.82
CA ALA A 56 -8.03 2.56 -2.11
C ALA A 56 -9.39 2.34 -2.79
N TYR A 57 -10.37 1.82 -2.04
CA TYR A 57 -11.71 1.52 -2.55
C TYR A 57 -12.39 2.76 -3.14
N GLU A 58 -12.32 3.91 -2.47
CA GLU A 58 -12.89 5.17 -2.99
C GLU A 58 -12.33 5.57 -4.36
N ARG A 59 -11.07 5.21 -4.67
CA ARG A 59 -10.45 5.52 -5.97
C ARG A 59 -10.84 4.54 -7.07
N VAL A 60 -11.11 3.29 -6.72
CA VAL A 60 -11.27 2.20 -7.69
C VAL A 60 -12.71 1.69 -7.80
N ARG A 61 -13.64 2.14 -6.95
CA ARG A 61 -15.06 1.71 -6.93
C ARG A 61 -15.82 1.90 -8.24
N HIS A 62 -15.29 2.70 -9.17
CA HIS A 62 -15.86 2.93 -10.50
C HIS A 62 -15.50 1.82 -11.50
N LEU A 63 -14.50 1.01 -11.16
CA LEU A 63 -14.16 -0.18 -11.92
C LEU A 63 -15.13 -1.30 -11.55
N LYS A 64 -15.56 -2.09 -12.54
CA LYS A 64 -16.30 -3.36 -12.40
C LYS A 64 -15.37 -4.48 -11.87
N TYR A 65 -14.38 -4.08 -11.11
CA TYR A 65 -13.30 -4.86 -10.57
C TYR A 65 -13.86 -5.85 -9.53
N LYS A 66 -13.51 -7.13 -9.68
CA LYS A 66 -14.03 -8.21 -8.81
C LYS A 66 -12.93 -8.95 -8.04
N ASN A 67 -11.68 -8.58 -8.28
CA ASN A 67 -10.51 -9.30 -7.82
C ASN A 67 -10.03 -8.76 -6.46
N TYR A 68 -8.73 -8.90 -6.22
CA TYR A 68 -8.08 -8.64 -4.95
C TYR A 68 -7.38 -7.29 -4.95
N LEU A 69 -7.38 -6.63 -3.80
CA LEU A 69 -6.54 -5.47 -3.57
C LEU A 69 -5.37 -5.88 -2.69
N ILE A 70 -4.15 -5.54 -3.12
CA ILE A 70 -2.96 -5.55 -2.28
C ILE A 70 -2.82 -4.13 -1.71
N LEU A 71 -2.84 -4.02 -0.38
CA LEU A 71 -2.98 -2.77 0.36
C LEU A 71 -1.84 -2.58 1.36
N SER A 72 -1.68 -1.36 1.85
CA SER A 72 -0.71 -1.01 2.89
C SER A 72 0.71 -1.53 2.55
N ASN A 73 1.15 -1.29 1.32
CA ASN A 73 2.45 -1.77 0.79
C ASN A 73 2.63 -3.29 0.86
N GLY A 74 1.53 -4.05 0.78
CA GLY A 74 1.55 -5.50 0.83
C GLY A 74 1.34 -6.10 2.21
N ALA A 75 0.97 -5.31 3.23
CA ALA A 75 0.60 -5.83 4.54
C ALA A 75 -0.80 -6.44 4.61
N GLN A 76 -1.64 -6.17 3.61
CA GLN A 76 -2.99 -6.71 3.57
C GLN A 76 -3.38 -7.07 2.15
N ILE A 77 -4.10 -8.18 2.02
CA ILE A 77 -4.80 -8.59 0.81
C ILE A 77 -6.28 -8.69 1.16
N THR A 78 -7.13 -7.97 0.41
CA THR A 78 -8.58 -8.05 0.55
C THR A 78 -9.22 -8.45 -0.78
N LYS A 79 -10.47 -8.89 -0.73
CA LYS A 79 -11.37 -8.78 -1.88
C LYS A 79 -11.76 -7.31 -2.08
N ILE A 80 -12.32 -6.99 -3.25
CA ILE A 80 -12.81 -5.64 -3.54
C ILE A 80 -13.90 -5.15 -2.57
N ASP A 81 -14.68 -6.06 -1.97
CA ASP A 81 -15.71 -5.74 -0.97
C ASP A 81 -15.15 -5.45 0.43
N GLY A 82 -13.83 -5.50 0.59
CA GLY A 82 -13.12 -5.26 1.85
C GLY A 82 -12.97 -6.49 2.73
N THR A 83 -13.44 -7.66 2.31
CA THR A 83 -13.22 -8.91 3.05
C THR A 83 -11.72 -9.22 3.10
N PRO A 84 -11.09 -9.28 4.29
CA PRO A 84 -9.68 -9.62 4.41
C PRO A 84 -9.45 -11.08 4.02
N VAL A 85 -8.45 -11.30 3.17
CA VAL A 85 -8.03 -12.62 2.69
C VAL A 85 -6.73 -13.02 3.39
N TRP A 86 -5.83 -12.05 3.57
CA TRP A 86 -4.56 -12.24 4.26
C TRP A 86 -4.06 -10.92 4.86
N ILE A 87 -3.31 -11.02 5.95
CA ILE A 87 -2.63 -9.90 6.60
C ILE A 87 -1.24 -10.32 7.07
N ALA A 88 -0.29 -9.40 6.99
CA ALA A 88 1.00 -9.50 7.65
C ALA A 88 0.79 -9.16 9.13
N ARG A 89 0.63 -10.18 9.98
CA ARG A 89 0.37 -9.98 11.41
C ARG A 89 1.62 -9.49 12.14
N MET A 90 1.45 -8.49 13.00
CA MET A 90 2.36 -8.23 14.12
C MET A 90 1.87 -9.03 15.33
N ASP A 91 2.76 -9.74 16.00
CA ASP A 91 2.41 -10.36 17.28
C ASP A 91 2.39 -9.33 18.41
N ASN A 92 1.72 -9.68 19.51
CA ASN A 92 1.54 -8.79 20.65
C ASN A 92 2.88 -8.34 21.26
N THR A 93 3.91 -9.19 21.22
CA THR A 93 5.23 -8.85 21.72
C THR A 93 5.87 -7.73 20.88
N LEU A 94 5.81 -7.83 19.55
CA LEU A 94 6.29 -6.79 18.66
C LEU A 94 5.50 -5.49 18.84
N ILE A 95 4.18 -5.56 19.01
CA ILE A 95 3.34 -4.38 19.25
C ILE A 95 3.74 -3.67 20.56
N GLU A 96 3.96 -4.43 21.63
CA GLU A 96 4.43 -3.90 22.92
C GLU A 96 5.81 -3.25 22.81
N GLU A 97 6.75 -3.91 22.11
CA GLU A 97 8.10 -3.36 21.87
C GLU A 97 8.04 -2.05 21.06
N LEU A 98 7.23 -1.99 20.00
CA LEU A 98 7.03 -0.78 19.20
C LEU A 98 6.34 0.33 20.00
N PHE A 99 5.38 -0.02 20.85
CA PHE A 99 4.71 0.94 21.72
C PHE A 99 5.69 1.53 22.74
N ALA A 100 6.51 0.70 23.38
CA ALA A 100 7.57 1.14 24.27
C ALA A 100 8.57 2.06 23.55
N PHE A 101 9.01 1.68 22.34
CA PHE A 101 9.89 2.48 21.51
C PHE A 101 9.29 3.87 21.20
N SER A 102 8.00 3.95 20.84
CA SER A 102 7.34 5.25 20.61
C SER A 102 7.31 6.14 21.85
N GLY A 103 7.25 5.54 23.04
CA GLY A 103 7.26 6.24 24.33
C GLY A 103 8.58 6.95 24.62
N GLU A 104 9.70 6.39 24.17
CA GLU A 104 11.03 7.01 24.31
C GLU A 104 11.16 8.34 23.57
N PHE A 105 10.34 8.53 22.52
CA PHE A 105 10.29 9.76 21.73
C PHE A 105 9.10 10.64 22.09
N ALA A 106 8.20 10.23 22.98
CA ALA A 106 6.96 10.95 23.27
C ALA A 106 6.17 11.34 21.99
N THR A 107 6.14 10.44 21.00
CA THR A 107 5.47 10.65 19.71
C THR A 107 4.03 10.11 19.71
N SER A 108 3.38 10.04 18.55
CA SER A 108 2.11 9.33 18.38
C SER A 108 2.35 7.85 18.10
N PHE A 109 1.39 7.03 18.52
CA PHE A 109 1.29 5.63 18.12
C PHE A 109 -0.01 5.46 17.34
N ILE A 110 0.10 5.45 16.01
CA ILE A 110 -1.03 5.28 15.11
C ILE A 110 -1.01 3.83 14.64
N TRP A 111 -2.15 3.16 14.63
CA TRP A 111 -2.26 1.83 14.02
C TRP A 111 -3.43 1.77 13.07
N THR A 112 -3.29 0.93 12.06
CA THR A 112 -4.35 0.64 11.10
C THR A 112 -4.97 -0.71 11.44
N SER A 113 -6.26 -0.71 11.77
CA SER A 113 -7.03 -1.93 12.05
C SER A 113 -7.32 -2.71 10.76
N LEU A 114 -7.80 -3.95 10.88
CA LEU A 114 -8.25 -4.77 9.75
C LEU A 114 -9.19 -4.07 8.77
N LYS A 115 -10.05 -3.18 9.27
CA LYS A 115 -11.02 -2.45 8.45
C LYS A 115 -10.40 -1.26 7.72
N GLY A 116 -9.10 -1.04 7.88
CA GLY A 116 -8.38 0.12 7.35
C GLY A 116 -8.65 1.41 8.12
N GLU A 117 -9.24 1.32 9.31
CA GLU A 117 -9.47 2.47 10.19
C GLU A 117 -8.17 2.80 10.91
N ASN A 118 -7.76 4.07 10.86
CA ASN A 118 -6.62 4.54 11.64
C ASN A 118 -7.09 4.97 13.02
N LYS A 119 -6.46 4.39 14.05
CA LYS A 119 -6.64 4.78 15.44
C LYS A 119 -5.35 5.40 15.93
N VAL A 120 -5.47 6.43 16.76
CA VAL A 120 -4.35 7.23 17.25
C VAL A 120 -4.34 7.17 18.77
N MET A 121 -3.20 6.77 19.32
CA MET A 121 -2.88 6.93 20.72
C MET A 121 -1.74 7.95 20.87
N THR A 122 -1.90 8.88 21.81
CA THR A 122 -0.88 9.88 22.16
C THR A 122 -0.33 9.58 23.55
N HIS A 123 0.98 9.65 23.72
CA HIS A 123 1.60 9.60 25.05
C HIS A 123 1.16 10.79 25.92
N ARG A 124 1.33 10.68 27.25
CA ARG A 124 0.82 11.67 28.23
C ARG A 124 1.39 13.07 28.03
N ASP A 125 2.66 13.16 27.63
CA ASP A 125 3.38 14.41 27.37
C ASP A 125 3.81 14.47 25.90
N PRO A 126 2.88 14.67 24.95
CA PRO A 126 3.17 14.59 23.52
C PRO A 126 4.01 15.78 23.05
N SER A 127 4.78 15.59 21.97
CA SER A 127 5.51 16.70 21.33
C SER A 127 4.59 17.78 20.74
N ASP A 128 5.11 18.99 20.53
CA ASP A 128 4.36 20.09 19.89
C ASP A 128 3.79 19.69 18.52
N ALA A 129 4.53 18.90 17.75
CA ALA A 129 4.08 18.34 16.47
C ALA A 129 2.82 17.50 16.63
N ILE A 130 2.74 16.69 17.69
CA ILE A 130 1.55 15.89 18.01
C ILE A 130 0.39 16.76 18.47
N LEU A 131 0.63 17.85 19.19
CA LEU A 131 -0.43 18.81 19.54
C LEU A 131 -1.04 19.46 18.29
N VAL A 132 -0.21 19.84 17.32
CA VAL A 132 -0.66 20.37 16.01
C VAL A 132 -1.47 19.32 15.25
N PHE A 133 -0.94 18.09 15.14
CA PHE A 133 -1.63 16.98 14.50
C PHE A 133 -2.98 16.66 15.17
N LYS A 134 -3.03 16.69 16.51
CA LYS A 134 -4.24 16.47 17.29
C LYS A 134 -5.30 17.52 16.99
N ALA A 135 -4.94 18.81 17.02
CA ALA A 135 -5.86 19.89 16.69
C ALA A 135 -6.39 19.79 15.25
N PHE A 136 -5.54 19.39 14.30
CA PHE A 136 -5.96 19.12 12.92
C PHE A 136 -6.96 17.96 12.86
N ARG A 137 -6.64 16.81 13.48
CA ARG A 137 -7.51 15.62 13.45
C ARG A 137 -8.82 15.81 14.20
N GLU A 138 -8.86 16.53 15.32
CA GLU A 138 -10.11 16.84 16.02
C GLU A 138 -11.11 17.61 15.14
N LYS A 139 -10.60 18.47 14.25
CA LYS A 139 -11.43 19.24 13.30
C LYS A 139 -12.03 18.39 12.18
N TYR A 140 -11.33 17.36 11.71
CA TYR A 140 -11.70 16.61 10.51
C TYR A 140 -12.09 15.14 10.76
N SER A 141 -11.69 14.55 11.89
CA SER A 141 -11.87 13.14 12.25
C SER A 141 -11.78 12.92 13.78
N PRO A 142 -12.69 13.49 14.59
CA PRO A 142 -12.61 13.46 16.05
C PRO A 142 -12.71 12.06 16.68
N GLN A 143 -13.19 11.06 15.94
CA GLN A 143 -13.37 9.68 16.43
C GLN A 143 -12.08 8.85 16.44
N ALA A 144 -10.95 9.40 15.99
CA ALA A 144 -9.69 8.66 15.83
C ALA A 144 -8.81 8.61 17.09
N PHE A 145 -9.09 9.39 18.14
CA PHE A 145 -8.26 9.41 19.36
C PHE A 145 -8.81 8.47 20.43
N LEU A 146 -7.97 7.52 20.86
CA LEU A 146 -8.24 6.66 22.00
C LEU A 146 -7.43 7.13 23.22
N PRO A 147 -8.03 7.12 24.44
CA PRO A 147 -7.28 7.43 25.65
C PRO A 147 -6.14 6.43 25.88
N PHE A 148 -5.05 6.92 26.48
CA PHE A 148 -3.78 6.20 26.75
C PHE A 148 -3.94 4.86 27.51
N GLU A 149 -5.09 4.61 28.11
CA GLU A 149 -5.37 3.44 28.95
C GLU A 149 -5.69 2.16 28.14
N GLY A 150 -5.60 2.21 26.80
CA GLY A 150 -6.08 1.16 25.90
C GLY A 150 -5.04 0.21 25.28
N LEU A 151 -3.81 0.08 25.80
CA LEU A 151 -2.84 -0.89 25.24
C LEU A 151 -3.42 -2.31 25.19
N HIS A 152 -4.17 -2.72 26.21
CA HIS A 152 -4.82 -4.03 26.21
C HIS A 152 -5.90 -4.14 25.10
N GLU A 153 -6.58 -3.06 24.73
CA GLU A 153 -7.56 -3.07 23.63
C GLU A 153 -6.86 -3.19 22.27
N LEU A 154 -5.71 -2.51 22.11
CA LEU A 154 -4.85 -2.62 20.94
C LEU A 154 -4.44 -4.08 20.67
N LEU A 155 -4.04 -4.80 21.72
CA LEU A 155 -3.58 -6.19 21.64
C LEU A 155 -4.67 -7.21 21.33
N LEU A 156 -5.94 -6.79 21.25
CA LEU A 156 -7.06 -7.62 20.80
C LEU A 156 -7.34 -7.44 19.29
N GLU A 157 -6.71 -6.47 18.64
CA GLU A 157 -6.91 -6.17 17.22
C GLU A 157 -5.81 -6.81 16.37
N ASP A 158 -6.21 -7.27 15.19
CA ASP A 158 -5.27 -7.58 14.11
C ASP A 158 -4.77 -6.23 13.53
N ILE A 159 -3.51 -5.90 13.80
CA ILE A 159 -2.86 -4.65 13.35
C ILE A 159 -2.13 -4.88 12.03
N ILE A 160 -2.43 -4.03 11.05
CA ILE A 160 -1.80 -4.10 9.72
C ILE A 160 -0.47 -3.32 9.72
N THR A 161 -0.51 -2.08 10.19
CA THR A 161 0.64 -1.17 10.21
C THR A 161 0.67 -0.37 11.49
N VAL A 162 1.88 -0.04 11.94
CA VAL A 162 2.12 0.97 12.99
C VAL A 162 2.74 2.18 12.33
N THR A 163 2.26 3.38 12.64
CA THR A 163 2.81 4.62 12.13
C THR A 163 3.13 5.54 13.29
N MET A 164 4.35 6.07 13.31
CA MET A 164 4.75 7.15 14.22
C MET A 164 4.77 8.45 13.41
N LEU A 165 4.32 9.54 14.00
CA LEU A 165 4.26 10.85 13.34
C LEU A 165 4.96 11.90 14.19
N ASP A 166 5.88 12.66 13.60
CA ASP A 166 6.49 13.83 14.25
C ASP A 166 7.16 14.70 13.18
N THR A 167 8.01 15.64 13.59
CA THR A 167 8.86 16.40 12.66
C THR A 167 9.79 15.50 11.85
N HIS A 168 10.25 16.00 10.69
CA HIS A 168 11.21 15.29 9.84
C HIS A 168 12.48 14.85 10.58
N GLU A 169 13.05 15.76 11.39
CA GLU A 169 14.29 15.50 12.14
C GLU A 169 14.10 14.33 13.10
N LYS A 170 13.02 14.38 13.90
CA LYS A 170 12.76 13.38 14.91
C LYS A 170 12.36 12.03 14.33
N THR A 171 11.58 12.02 13.25
CA THR A 171 11.21 10.77 12.57
C THR A 171 12.40 10.10 11.88
N ARG A 172 13.39 10.86 11.37
CA ARG A 172 14.68 10.30 10.94
C ARG A 172 15.49 9.72 12.09
N GLU A 173 15.49 10.39 13.23
CA GLU A 173 16.15 9.84 14.43
C GLU A 173 15.48 8.53 14.89
N MET A 174 14.15 8.48 14.88
CA MET A 174 13.38 7.26 15.15
C MET A 174 13.73 6.15 14.17
N GLU A 175 13.73 6.43 12.85
CA GLU A 175 14.11 5.45 11.83
C GLU A 175 15.51 4.89 12.10
N LYS A 176 16.50 5.77 12.30
CA LYS A 176 17.87 5.35 12.60
C LYS A 176 17.94 4.47 13.84
N ARG A 177 17.33 4.90 14.95
CA ARG A 177 17.33 4.15 16.22
C ARG A 177 16.60 2.81 16.12
N LEU A 178 15.51 2.75 15.37
CA LEU A 178 14.78 1.52 15.10
C LEU A 178 15.65 0.53 14.32
N MET A 179 16.33 1.02 13.28
CA MET A 179 17.21 0.21 12.42
C MET A 179 18.51 -0.22 13.10
N GLU A 180 18.97 0.49 14.13
CA GLU A 180 20.13 0.11 14.97
C GLU A 180 19.75 -0.84 16.14
N SER A 181 18.46 -1.12 16.34
CA SER A 181 17.94 -1.97 17.42
C SER A 181 17.63 -3.40 16.93
N PRO A 182 17.40 -4.36 17.86
CA PRO A 182 16.92 -5.70 17.51
C PRO A 182 15.58 -5.72 16.76
N LEU A 183 14.78 -4.63 16.84
CA LEU A 183 13.53 -4.53 16.08
C LEU A 183 13.76 -4.54 14.56
N SER A 184 14.93 -4.12 14.08
CA SER A 184 15.29 -4.11 12.66
C SER A 184 15.23 -5.49 11.97
N GLU A 185 15.35 -6.57 12.75
CA GLU A 185 15.18 -7.95 12.26
C GLU A 185 13.71 -8.33 12.08
N LYS A 186 12.80 -7.65 12.80
CA LYS A 186 11.36 -7.94 12.85
C LYS A 186 10.51 -6.99 12.01
N VAL A 187 11.02 -5.80 11.66
CA VAL A 187 10.26 -4.78 10.92
C VAL A 187 11.03 -4.16 9.76
N ASP A 188 10.27 -3.63 8.82
CA ASP A 188 10.72 -2.62 7.87
C ASP A 188 10.03 -1.29 8.18
N ALA A 189 10.70 -0.19 7.86
CA ALA A 189 10.21 1.17 8.13
C ALA A 189 10.37 2.07 6.91
N HIS A 190 9.38 2.94 6.69
CA HIS A 190 9.34 3.86 5.57
C HIS A 190 8.96 5.25 6.02
N LEU A 191 9.84 6.21 5.73
CA LEU A 191 9.64 7.62 6.02
C LEU A 191 8.93 8.32 4.86
N MET A 192 7.86 9.07 5.16
CA MET A 192 7.11 9.84 4.16
C MET A 192 6.65 11.19 4.72
N PRO A 193 6.56 12.26 3.91
CA PRO A 193 5.95 13.51 4.34
C PRO A 193 4.46 13.31 4.62
N TYR A 194 3.92 14.01 5.62
CA TYR A 194 2.49 14.05 5.89
C TYR A 194 1.83 15.11 4.98
N PRO A 195 0.95 14.72 4.05
CA PRO A 195 0.58 15.58 2.92
C PRO A 195 -0.19 16.84 3.34
N GLU A 196 -0.96 16.80 4.43
CA GLU A 196 -1.78 17.94 4.85
C GLU A 196 -1.10 18.90 5.84
N LEU A 197 0.05 18.53 6.41
CA LEU A 197 0.73 19.31 7.46
C LEU A 197 2.22 19.40 7.15
N ASP A 198 2.64 20.58 6.68
CA ASP A 198 4.03 20.86 6.36
C ASP A 198 4.96 20.66 7.56
N GLY A 199 6.15 20.13 7.29
CA GLY A 199 7.16 19.79 8.32
C GLY A 199 6.90 18.50 9.10
N LEU A 200 5.71 17.90 9.00
CA LEU A 200 5.41 16.60 9.64
C LEU A 200 5.67 15.44 8.69
N PHE A 201 6.16 14.35 9.27
CA PHE A 201 6.52 13.13 8.58
C PHE A 201 5.94 11.93 9.33
N THR A 202 5.68 10.86 8.58
CA THR A 202 5.27 9.57 9.10
C THR A 202 6.42 8.58 8.93
N LEU A 203 6.66 7.80 9.98
CA LEU A 203 7.46 6.58 9.94
C LEU A 203 6.49 5.40 9.97
N SER A 204 6.22 4.83 8.80
CA SER A 204 5.33 3.67 8.66
C SER A 204 6.13 2.38 8.86
N ILE A 205 5.74 1.59 9.84
CA ILE A 205 6.40 0.38 10.31
C ILE A 205 5.50 -0.81 9.98
N LEU A 206 6.11 -1.82 9.34
CA LEU A 206 5.47 -3.02 8.82
C LEU A 206 6.25 -4.25 9.32
N PRO A 207 5.64 -5.44 9.42
CA PRO A 207 6.40 -6.67 9.67
C PRO A 207 7.49 -6.86 8.59
N LYS A 208 8.62 -7.46 8.98
CA LYS A 208 9.75 -7.67 8.07
C LYS A 208 9.33 -8.36 6.78
N ALA A 209 9.95 -7.97 5.68
CA ALA A 209 9.72 -8.54 4.35
C ALA A 209 8.28 -8.33 3.82
N THR A 210 7.50 -7.45 4.44
CA THR A 210 6.22 -6.99 3.92
C THR A 210 6.47 -5.95 2.83
N ASN A 211 6.17 -6.32 1.59
CA ASN A 211 6.26 -5.44 0.43
C ASN A 211 5.29 -5.93 -0.66
N LYS A 212 5.06 -5.09 -1.67
CA LYS A 212 4.14 -5.41 -2.78
C LYS A 212 4.54 -6.72 -3.50
N GLY A 213 5.83 -6.94 -3.78
CA GLY A 213 6.32 -8.18 -4.39
C GLY A 213 6.02 -9.44 -3.58
N ALA A 214 6.24 -9.40 -2.26
CA ALA A 214 5.91 -10.49 -1.35
C ALA A 214 4.40 -10.77 -1.31
N ALA A 215 3.59 -9.72 -1.29
CA ALA A 215 2.12 -9.85 -1.32
C ALA A 215 1.60 -10.43 -2.64
N ILE A 216 2.23 -10.13 -3.78
CA ILE A 216 1.90 -10.76 -5.07
C ILE A 216 2.11 -12.27 -4.99
N LYS A 217 3.27 -12.72 -4.47
CA LYS A 217 3.56 -14.15 -4.29
C LYS A 217 2.55 -14.82 -3.37
N GLU A 218 2.20 -14.15 -2.27
CA GLU A 218 1.21 -14.67 -1.34
C GLU A 218 -0.20 -14.75 -1.96
N LEU A 219 -0.59 -13.76 -2.77
CA LEU A 219 -1.85 -13.78 -3.52
C LEU A 219 -1.91 -14.97 -4.48
N LEU A 220 -0.85 -15.23 -5.25
CA LEU A 220 -0.77 -16.38 -6.15
C LEU A 220 -0.91 -17.69 -5.38
N ARG A 221 -0.20 -17.82 -4.25
CA ARG A 221 -0.28 -18.99 -3.36
C ARG A 221 -1.69 -19.22 -2.81
N LEU A 222 -2.36 -18.16 -2.37
CA LEU A 222 -3.71 -18.22 -1.78
C LEU A 222 -4.78 -18.56 -2.81
N THR A 223 -4.61 -18.10 -4.05
CA THR A 223 -5.56 -18.32 -5.14
C THR A 223 -5.29 -19.61 -5.92
N GLY A 224 -4.10 -20.20 -5.77
CA GLY A 224 -3.64 -21.32 -6.58
C GLY A 224 -3.46 -20.95 -8.07
N LYS A 225 -3.34 -19.65 -8.37
CA LYS A 225 -3.14 -19.17 -9.75
C LYS A 225 -1.68 -19.30 -10.14
N GLU A 226 -1.47 -19.81 -11.35
CA GLU A 226 -0.17 -19.91 -12.00
C GLU A 226 -0.22 -19.17 -13.34
N PRO A 227 -0.16 -17.83 -13.34
CA PRO A 227 -0.17 -17.08 -14.58
C PRO A 227 1.07 -17.42 -15.40
N SER A 228 0.91 -17.48 -16.72
CA SER A 228 2.01 -17.72 -17.65
C SER A 228 3.00 -16.56 -17.73
N SER A 229 2.54 -15.35 -17.36
CA SER A 229 3.35 -14.14 -17.31
C SER A 229 2.74 -13.14 -16.33
N ILE A 230 3.59 -12.43 -15.60
CA ILE A 230 3.23 -11.32 -14.71
C ILE A 230 3.80 -10.03 -15.29
N VAL A 231 2.94 -9.03 -15.49
CA VAL A 231 3.33 -7.68 -15.91
C VAL A 231 3.03 -6.71 -14.77
N ALA A 232 4.02 -5.98 -14.29
CA ALA A 232 3.87 -5.04 -13.18
C ALA A 232 4.14 -3.59 -13.60
N PHE A 233 3.24 -2.68 -13.24
CA PHE A 233 3.36 -1.23 -13.49
C PHE A 233 3.64 -0.49 -12.17
N GLY A 234 4.57 0.46 -12.20
CA GLY A 234 4.90 1.26 -11.01
C GLY A 234 5.67 2.54 -11.34
N ASP A 235 5.80 3.41 -10.34
CA ASP A 235 6.47 4.71 -10.47
C ASP A 235 7.52 4.96 -9.38
N ASN A 236 7.49 4.24 -8.26
CA ASN A 236 8.29 4.60 -7.09
C ASN A 236 9.12 3.45 -6.48
N GLU A 237 9.87 3.74 -5.41
CA GLU A 237 10.82 2.83 -4.76
C GLU A 237 10.17 1.53 -4.28
N ASN A 238 8.95 1.61 -3.73
CA ASN A 238 8.19 0.47 -3.22
C ASN A 238 7.77 -0.51 -4.34
N ASP A 239 7.72 -0.07 -5.60
CA ASP A 239 7.37 -0.91 -6.76
C ASP A 239 8.52 -1.77 -7.26
N LYS A 240 9.77 -1.45 -6.88
CA LYS A 240 10.94 -2.28 -7.22
C LYS A 240 10.77 -3.73 -6.80
N THR A 241 10.03 -3.97 -5.72
CA THR A 241 9.73 -5.33 -5.26
C THR A 241 8.76 -6.06 -6.18
N MET A 242 7.81 -5.36 -6.82
CA MET A 242 6.93 -5.94 -7.83
C MET A 242 7.71 -6.29 -9.09
N PHE A 243 8.61 -5.41 -9.56
CA PHE A 243 9.41 -5.67 -10.76
C PHE A 243 10.33 -6.88 -10.60
N LYS A 244 10.81 -7.17 -9.39
CA LYS A 244 11.58 -8.39 -9.10
C LYS A 244 10.77 -9.69 -9.19
N VAL A 245 9.44 -9.62 -9.13
CA VAL A 245 8.54 -10.77 -9.18
C VAL A 245 7.86 -10.89 -10.54
N ALA A 246 7.71 -9.77 -11.25
CA ALA A 246 7.15 -9.72 -12.59
C ALA A 246 8.13 -10.30 -13.62
N ASP A 247 7.57 -10.87 -14.69
CA ASP A 247 8.32 -11.23 -15.90
C ASP A 247 8.59 -9.99 -16.76
N VAL A 248 7.73 -8.97 -16.64
CA VAL A 248 7.90 -7.66 -17.29
C VAL A 248 7.59 -6.55 -16.29
N GLY A 249 8.60 -5.77 -15.90
CA GLY A 249 8.45 -4.52 -15.15
C GLY A 249 8.30 -3.33 -16.08
N VAL A 250 7.22 -2.56 -15.92
CA VAL A 250 6.87 -1.42 -16.76
C VAL A 250 6.83 -0.15 -15.92
N ALA A 251 7.75 0.78 -16.14
CA ALA A 251 7.71 2.09 -15.50
C ALA A 251 6.86 3.07 -16.32
N VAL A 252 6.04 3.88 -15.65
CA VAL A 252 5.34 5.00 -16.30
C VAL A 252 6.29 6.19 -16.53
N GLY A 253 5.98 7.06 -17.48
CA GLY A 253 6.85 8.16 -17.91
C GLY A 253 7.18 9.20 -16.83
N ASN A 254 6.41 9.25 -15.75
CA ASN A 254 6.64 10.09 -14.56
C ASN A 254 7.31 9.33 -13.40
N ALA A 255 7.69 8.07 -13.60
CA ALA A 255 8.37 7.27 -12.59
C ALA A 255 9.71 7.88 -12.15
N ASN A 256 10.13 7.52 -10.94
CA ASN A 256 11.43 7.94 -10.46
C ASN A 256 12.55 7.31 -11.35
N PRO A 257 13.66 8.03 -11.60
CA PRO A 257 14.71 7.53 -12.50
C PRO A 257 15.31 6.19 -12.05
N ALA A 258 15.41 5.97 -10.74
CA ALA A 258 15.98 4.76 -10.17
C ALA A 258 15.10 3.50 -10.34
N LEU A 259 13.80 3.65 -10.60
CA LEU A 259 12.88 2.58 -10.98
C LEU A 259 12.91 2.39 -12.49
N MET A 260 12.90 3.48 -13.28
CA MET A 260 13.00 3.41 -14.74
C MET A 260 14.24 2.63 -15.20
N GLU A 261 15.40 2.84 -14.57
CA GLU A 261 16.63 2.09 -14.83
C GLU A 261 16.51 0.57 -14.59
N LYS A 262 15.50 0.14 -13.82
CA LYS A 262 15.23 -1.26 -13.49
C LYS A 262 14.03 -1.82 -14.26
N ALA A 263 13.34 -1.01 -15.04
CA ALA A 263 12.19 -1.43 -15.82
C ALA A 263 12.64 -2.09 -17.13
N ASP A 264 11.89 -3.09 -17.59
CA ASP A 264 12.07 -3.67 -18.92
C ASP A 264 11.53 -2.73 -20.01
N LEU A 265 10.48 -1.98 -19.68
CA LEU A 265 9.82 -1.03 -20.55
C LEU A 265 9.49 0.27 -19.81
N VAL A 266 9.52 1.38 -20.55
CA VAL A 266 9.00 2.66 -20.09
C VAL A 266 7.86 3.07 -21.03
N ILE A 267 6.69 3.34 -20.48
CA ILE A 267 5.50 3.80 -21.22
C ILE A 267 5.26 5.29 -20.98
N GLY A 268 4.17 5.84 -21.54
CA GLY A 268 3.77 7.24 -21.29
C GLY A 268 3.48 7.54 -19.82
N SER A 269 3.19 8.80 -19.51
CA SER A 269 2.88 9.24 -18.15
C SER A 269 1.55 8.66 -17.64
N ASN A 270 1.39 8.59 -16.33
CA ASN A 270 0.12 8.30 -15.64
C ASN A 270 -1.05 9.17 -16.14
N ASP A 271 -0.83 10.46 -16.43
CA ASP A 271 -1.87 11.39 -16.93
C ASP A 271 -2.37 11.05 -18.34
N GLU A 272 -1.63 10.24 -19.09
CA GLU A 272 -1.98 9.83 -20.45
C GLU A 272 -2.75 8.51 -20.51
N SER A 273 -3.22 8.00 -19.35
CA SER A 273 -3.90 6.70 -19.23
C SER A 273 -3.03 5.53 -19.73
N SER A 274 -1.71 5.67 -19.61
CA SER A 274 -0.73 4.82 -20.28
C SER A 274 -0.81 3.35 -19.87
N VAL A 275 -1.05 3.06 -18.59
CA VAL A 275 -1.23 1.68 -18.11
C VAL A 275 -2.43 1.01 -18.78
N ALA A 276 -3.58 1.67 -18.80
CA ALA A 276 -4.79 1.12 -19.40
C ALA A 276 -4.66 0.94 -20.93
N ARG A 277 -3.98 1.88 -21.61
CA ARG A 277 -3.67 1.76 -23.05
C ARG A 277 -2.75 0.59 -23.34
N TYR A 278 -1.67 0.44 -22.57
CA TYR A 278 -0.75 -0.67 -22.71
C TYR A 278 -1.46 -2.02 -22.58
N ILE A 279 -2.24 -2.22 -21.52
CA ILE A 279 -2.96 -3.49 -21.31
C ILE A 279 -3.97 -3.71 -22.45
N TRP A 280 -4.66 -2.64 -22.87
CA TRP A 280 -5.61 -2.71 -23.98
C TRP A 280 -4.96 -3.19 -25.27
N GLU A 281 -3.84 -2.60 -25.66
CA GLU A 281 -3.08 -2.95 -26.87
C GLU A 281 -2.55 -4.38 -26.76
N ALA A 282 -1.90 -4.73 -25.65
CA ALA A 282 -1.34 -6.06 -25.43
C ALA A 282 -2.38 -7.20 -25.51
N GLU A 283 -3.62 -6.97 -25.06
CA GLU A 283 -4.69 -7.97 -25.11
C GLU A 283 -5.46 -8.00 -26.46
N HIS A 284 -5.37 -6.94 -27.26
CA HIS A 284 -6.00 -6.88 -28.59
C HIS A 284 -5.06 -7.29 -29.73
N GLU A 285 -3.74 -7.16 -29.56
CA GLU A 285 -2.75 -7.67 -30.52
C GLU A 285 -2.60 -9.21 -30.45
N LYS A 286 -3.00 -9.84 -29.34
CA LYS A 286 -3.02 -11.30 -29.17
C LYS A 286 -4.18 -11.99 -29.92
N LYS A 287 -5.16 -11.25 -30.44
CA LYS A 287 -6.36 -11.77 -31.14
C LYS A 287 -6.20 -11.72 -32.65
#